data_AF-F6BIT1-F1
#
_entry.id   AF-F6BIT1-F1
#
_cell.length_a   1.000
_cell.length_b   1.000
_cell.length_c   1.000
_cell.angle_alpha   90.00
_cell.angle_beta   90.00
_cell.angle_gamma   90.00
#
_symmetry.space_group_name_H-M   'P 1'
#
loop_
_entity.id
_entity.type
_entity.pdbx_description
1 polymer ?
#
loop_
_entity_poly.entity_id
_entity_poly.type
_entity_poly.pdbx_seq_one_letter_code
_entity_poly.pdbx_strand_id
1 'polypeptide(L)'
;MKLQKVAIIKKGIDIGRIIPFNKDESKYDFKISFAANDYEVNMYRFLSFVPEKVEIEDMTSWEISYHRSTALRPTIIHLKEKKNHPEYKPLPLHRLVDPTLHNEFPIPFMRIAISSDFSRKIYNSKSRKNILFDMEDANVAEFYLTHIDFNYERFARKWPTISLKLMVALFEFFATNNLLTDNNNKFKYFIPSDGGVRAVAEEFIVNNGMKFYINLYNNPELIGEKIKATFIENEFADALLGLPLIGYENEKGKVEMIPAYQEGLSRDTMSKEEKRKWEYRFNKMRDKLEREIRKVKRSSFIKSNEII
;
A
#
# COMPACT_ATOMS: atom_id res chain seq x y z
N MET A 1 -19.69 -0.62 16.73
CA MET A 1 -18.29 -0.68 17.23
C MET A 1 -17.78 0.73 17.50
N LYS A 2 -17.03 0.98 18.58
CA LYS A 2 -16.48 2.32 18.86
C LYS A 2 -15.16 2.48 18.11
N LEU A 3 -15.13 3.35 17.09
CA LEU A 3 -13.92 3.63 16.32
C LEU A 3 -12.80 4.13 17.26
N GLN A 4 -11.70 3.38 17.32
CA GLN A 4 -10.55 3.70 18.16
C GLN A 4 -9.46 4.38 17.33
N LYS A 5 -8.68 5.25 17.97
CA LYS A 5 -7.50 5.85 17.37
C LYS A 5 -6.37 4.83 17.43
N VAL A 6 -5.58 4.74 16.38
CA VAL A 6 -4.40 3.87 16.33
C VAL A 6 -3.15 4.73 16.46
N ALA A 7 -2.29 4.37 17.41
CA ALA A 7 -1.01 5.00 17.61
C ALA A 7 0.10 4.20 16.96
N ILE A 8 0.75 4.79 15.97
CA ILE A 8 1.94 4.25 15.32
C ILE A 8 3.13 4.69 16.17
N ILE A 9 3.86 3.73 16.71
CA ILE A 9 5.06 3.95 17.50
C ILE A 9 6.21 3.11 16.97
N LYS A 10 7.45 3.50 17.27
CA LYS A 10 8.64 2.70 17.01
C LYS A 10 9.56 2.77 18.21
N LYS A 11 9.78 1.67 18.92
CA LYS A 11 10.65 1.63 20.12
C LYS A 11 10.32 2.74 21.13
N GLY A 12 9.03 2.98 21.34
CA GLY A 12 8.56 4.05 22.20
C GLY A 12 8.70 5.47 21.65
N ILE A 13 9.08 5.67 20.38
CA ILE A 13 9.04 6.98 19.69
C ILE A 13 7.67 7.14 19.03
N ASP A 14 7.10 8.34 19.15
CA ASP A 14 5.81 8.67 18.54
C ASP A 14 5.96 8.96 17.04
N ILE A 15 5.40 8.12 16.17
CA ILE A 15 5.51 8.27 14.71
C ILE A 15 4.30 9.00 14.13
N GLY A 16 3.09 8.62 14.56
CA GLY A 16 1.87 9.20 14.04
C GLY A 16 0.61 8.53 14.57
N ARG A 17 -0.56 9.00 14.12
CA ARG A 17 -1.87 8.44 14.49
C ARG A 17 -2.74 8.21 13.28
N ILE A 18 -3.45 7.10 13.24
CA ILE A 18 -4.61 6.92 12.36
C ILE A 18 -5.86 7.17 13.18
N ILE A 19 -6.68 8.11 12.73
CA ILE A 19 -7.85 8.62 13.43
C ILE A 19 -9.05 8.52 12.48
N PRO A 20 -9.92 7.52 12.66
CA PRO A 20 -11.18 7.46 11.94
C PRO A 20 -12.05 8.68 12.28
N PHE A 21 -12.75 9.23 11.29
CA PHE A 21 -13.72 10.31 11.48
C PHE A 21 -14.89 10.12 10.50
N ASN A 22 -16.00 10.81 10.76
CA ASN A 22 -17.33 10.53 10.17
C ASN A 22 -17.87 9.16 10.61
N LYS A 23 -18.96 9.19 11.39
CA LYS A 23 -19.59 7.99 11.98
C LYS A 23 -20.77 7.47 11.16
N ASP A 24 -21.15 8.17 10.08
CA ASP A 24 -22.18 7.67 9.18
C ASP A 24 -21.71 6.35 8.58
N GLU A 25 -22.55 5.32 8.66
CA GLU A 25 -22.24 3.95 8.20
C GLU A 25 -21.93 3.86 6.70
N SER A 26 -22.11 4.94 5.93
CA SER A 26 -21.78 5.02 4.51
C SER A 26 -20.51 5.82 4.18
N LYS A 27 -19.94 6.57 5.14
CA LYS A 27 -18.78 7.45 4.92
C LYS A 27 -17.62 7.02 5.81
N TYR A 28 -16.66 6.34 5.19
CA TYR A 28 -15.56 5.69 5.87
C TYR A 28 -14.26 6.50 5.68
N ASP A 29 -14.16 7.61 6.41
CA ASP A 29 -13.03 8.51 6.32
C ASP A 29 -12.06 8.34 7.49
N PHE A 30 -10.79 8.63 7.27
CA PHE A 30 -9.80 8.65 8.34
C PHE A 30 -8.68 9.63 8.01
N LYS A 31 -8.00 10.08 9.07
CA LYS A 31 -6.83 10.96 8.94
C LYS A 31 -5.60 10.36 9.55
N ILE A 32 -4.45 10.72 9.00
CA ILE A 32 -3.13 10.38 9.51
C ILE A 32 -2.52 11.64 10.08
N SER A 33 -2.41 11.69 11.41
CA SER A 33 -1.76 12.78 12.11
C SER A 33 -0.28 12.48 12.28
N PHE A 34 0.58 13.42 11.92
CA PHE A 34 2.04 13.27 11.99
C PHE A 34 2.64 13.44 13.39
N ALA A 35 1.84 13.59 14.45
CA ALA A 35 2.33 13.73 15.83
C ALA A 35 3.44 14.80 16.03
N ALA A 36 3.37 15.90 15.27
CA ALA A 36 4.38 16.98 15.21
C ALA A 36 5.76 16.54 14.69
N ASN A 37 5.83 15.40 14.01
CA ASN A 37 6.96 15.01 13.18
C ASN A 37 6.93 15.73 11.84
N ASP A 38 8.11 16.05 11.34
CA ASP A 38 8.27 16.59 10.00
C ASP A 38 8.42 15.43 9.01
N TYR A 39 7.46 15.34 8.09
CA TYR A 39 7.36 14.27 7.11
C TYR A 39 7.79 14.77 5.73
N GLU A 40 8.45 13.93 4.95
CA GLU A 40 8.52 14.08 3.51
C GLU A 40 7.35 13.28 2.89
N VAL A 41 6.48 13.95 2.14
CA VAL A 41 5.37 13.27 1.44
C VAL A 41 5.74 13.09 -0.03
N ASN A 42 5.85 11.82 -0.42
CA ASN A 42 6.17 11.38 -1.77
C ASN A 42 4.95 10.73 -2.40
N MET A 43 4.80 10.85 -3.72
CA MET A 43 3.71 10.22 -4.44
C MET A 43 4.15 9.63 -5.78
N TYR A 44 3.63 8.45 -6.12
CA TYR A 44 3.82 7.84 -7.44
C TYR A 44 2.50 7.78 -8.18
N ARG A 45 2.47 8.45 -9.34
CA ARG A 45 1.42 8.25 -10.33
C ARG A 45 1.66 6.97 -11.11
N PHE A 46 0.60 6.45 -11.71
CA PHE A 46 0.65 5.24 -12.54
C PHE A 46 1.72 5.38 -13.65
N LEU A 47 2.66 4.45 -13.68
CA LEU A 47 3.83 4.39 -14.57
C LEU A 47 4.81 5.57 -14.47
N SER A 48 4.75 6.37 -13.40
CA SER A 48 5.82 7.33 -13.10
C SER A 48 6.97 6.63 -12.41
N PHE A 49 8.19 6.70 -12.96
CA PHE A 49 9.37 6.10 -12.33
C PHE A 49 9.98 6.96 -11.22
N VAL A 50 9.67 8.26 -11.21
CA VAL A 50 10.19 9.22 -10.25
C VAL A 50 9.05 9.65 -9.32
N PRO A 51 9.27 9.71 -8.00
CA PRO A 51 8.27 10.23 -7.08
C PRO A 51 8.12 11.73 -7.28
N GLU A 52 6.87 12.21 -7.28
CA GLU A 52 6.58 13.62 -7.07
C GLU A 52 6.64 13.91 -5.57
N LYS A 53 7.35 14.97 -5.18
CA LYS A 53 7.43 15.41 -3.79
C LYS A 53 6.43 16.53 -3.55
N VAL A 54 5.76 16.50 -2.40
CA VAL A 54 4.98 17.66 -1.96
C VAL A 54 5.93 18.74 -1.47
N GLU A 55 5.90 19.92 -2.09
CA GLU A 55 6.70 21.09 -1.71
C GLU A 55 6.05 21.84 -0.53
N ILE A 56 6.25 21.31 0.68
CA ILE A 56 5.90 22.00 1.93
C ILE A 56 7.10 21.87 2.87
N GLU A 57 7.66 23.01 3.29
CA GLU A 57 8.88 23.06 4.10
C GLU A 57 8.71 22.48 5.50
N ASP A 58 7.57 22.78 6.16
CA ASP A 58 7.23 22.29 7.50
C ASP A 58 5.91 21.52 7.49
N MET A 59 6.02 20.19 7.59
CA MET A 59 4.86 19.29 7.62
C MET A 59 4.29 19.06 9.02
N THR A 60 4.85 19.66 10.07
CA THR A 60 4.36 19.46 11.44
C THR A 60 2.94 20.01 11.65
N SER A 61 2.60 21.08 10.95
CA SER A 61 1.29 21.74 10.93
C SER A 61 0.27 21.06 10.01
N TRP A 62 0.65 20.02 9.28
CA TRP A 62 -0.20 19.31 8.32
C TRP A 62 -0.57 17.90 8.79
N GLU A 63 -1.68 17.39 8.28
CA GLU A 63 -2.12 16.00 8.41
C GLU A 63 -2.65 15.50 7.06
N ILE A 64 -2.68 14.18 6.87
CA ILE A 64 -3.31 13.58 5.69
C ILE A 64 -4.75 13.23 6.03
N SER A 65 -5.70 13.51 5.15
CA SER A 65 -7.05 12.95 5.23
C SER A 65 -7.36 12.12 4.01
N TYR A 66 -7.93 10.94 4.23
CA TYR A 66 -8.48 10.07 3.20
C TYR A 66 -10.00 10.15 3.24
N HIS A 67 -10.58 10.34 2.07
CA HIS A 67 -12.03 10.34 1.86
C HIS A 67 -12.40 9.24 0.88
N ARG A 68 -13.28 8.34 1.34
CA ARG A 68 -13.77 7.25 0.50
C ARG A 68 -14.61 7.81 -0.66
N SER A 69 -14.60 7.13 -1.80
CA SER A 69 -15.52 7.43 -2.89
C SER A 69 -16.99 7.34 -2.45
N THR A 70 -17.82 8.14 -3.11
CA THR A 70 -19.28 8.12 -3.00
C THR A 70 -19.85 8.04 -4.43
N ALA A 71 -21.17 7.92 -4.56
CA ALA A 71 -21.83 7.93 -5.87
C ALA A 71 -21.50 9.18 -6.72
N LEU A 72 -21.10 10.29 -6.10
CA LEU A 72 -20.87 11.58 -6.77
C LEU A 72 -19.42 12.03 -6.77
N ARG A 73 -18.55 11.42 -5.94
CA ARG A 73 -17.17 11.90 -5.73
C ARG A 73 -16.20 10.73 -5.69
N PRO A 74 -15.06 10.80 -6.39
CA PRO A 74 -14.02 9.78 -6.31
C PRO A 74 -13.32 9.81 -4.95
N THR A 75 -12.55 8.77 -4.68
CA THR A 75 -11.62 8.71 -3.55
C THR A 75 -10.59 9.82 -3.67
N ILE A 76 -10.32 10.53 -2.57
CA ILE A 76 -9.33 11.59 -2.52
C ILE A 76 -8.48 11.50 -1.25
N ILE A 77 -7.20 11.80 -1.41
CA ILE A 77 -6.27 12.04 -0.31
C ILE A 77 -5.93 13.54 -0.30
N HIS A 78 -6.16 14.22 0.83
CA HIS A 78 -5.77 15.61 1.02
C HIS A 78 -4.64 15.72 2.02
N LEU A 79 -3.81 16.74 1.84
CA LEU A 79 -3.14 17.43 2.93
C LEU A 79 -4.08 18.47 3.53
N LYS A 80 -4.23 18.42 4.83
CA LYS A 80 -5.09 19.32 5.61
C LYS A 80 -4.24 20.04 6.66
N GLU A 81 -4.33 21.36 6.68
CA GLU A 81 -3.66 22.17 7.69
C GLU A 81 -4.37 22.06 9.06
N LYS A 82 -3.62 22.05 10.16
CA LYS A 82 -4.14 21.98 11.54
C LYS A 82 -4.49 23.37 12.09
N LYS A 83 -5.42 24.07 11.45
CA LYS A 83 -5.94 25.39 11.89
C LYS A 83 -7.48 25.39 11.98
N ASN A 84 -8.04 26.43 12.61
CA ASN A 84 -9.50 26.62 12.74
C ASN A 84 -10.18 26.71 11.36
N HIS A 85 -9.53 27.36 10.40
CA HIS A 85 -9.92 27.40 8.99
C HIS A 85 -8.83 26.71 8.17
N PRO A 86 -8.92 25.38 8.04
CA PRO A 86 -7.84 24.59 7.44
C PRO A 86 -7.79 24.78 5.92
N GLU A 87 -6.60 25.01 5.39
CA GLU A 87 -6.33 24.83 3.96
C GLU A 87 -6.35 23.33 3.62
N TYR A 88 -6.92 22.98 2.46
CA TYR A 88 -6.89 21.63 1.91
C TYR A 88 -6.17 21.63 0.57
N LYS A 89 -5.14 20.78 0.47
CA LYS A 89 -4.38 20.55 -0.75
C LYS A 89 -4.59 19.09 -1.20
N PRO A 90 -5.41 18.81 -2.21
CA PRO A 90 -5.55 17.45 -2.73
C PRO A 90 -4.23 16.96 -3.29
N LEU A 91 -3.84 15.73 -2.96
CA LEU A 91 -2.76 15.06 -3.67
C LEU A 91 -3.25 14.73 -5.08
N PRO A 92 -2.46 15.00 -6.14
CA PRO A 92 -2.82 14.72 -7.52
C PRO A 92 -2.70 13.21 -7.87
N LEU A 93 -3.45 12.38 -7.13
CA LEU A 93 -3.60 10.94 -7.31
C LEU A 93 -5.04 10.69 -7.75
N HIS A 94 -5.24 10.41 -9.04
CA HIS A 94 -6.56 10.34 -9.66
C HIS A 94 -7.06 8.91 -9.86
N ARG A 95 -6.17 7.92 -9.72
CA ARG A 95 -6.47 6.50 -9.88
C ARG A 95 -6.44 5.75 -8.55
N LEU A 96 -7.27 6.22 -7.63
CA LEU A 96 -7.46 5.61 -6.31
C LEU A 96 -8.71 4.74 -6.30
N VAL A 97 -8.62 3.57 -5.68
CA VAL A 97 -9.75 2.66 -5.45
C VAL A 97 -9.89 2.33 -3.97
N ASP A 98 -11.12 2.04 -3.56
CA ASP A 98 -11.46 1.69 -2.18
C ASP A 98 -11.73 0.20 -2.03
N PRO A 99 -11.50 -0.38 -0.84
CA PRO A 99 -11.92 -1.75 -0.58
C PRO A 99 -13.45 -1.87 -0.60
N THR A 100 -13.93 -2.89 -1.30
CA THR A 100 -15.32 -3.35 -1.32
C THR A 100 -15.41 -4.80 -0.85
N LEU A 101 -16.62 -5.28 -0.58
CA LEU A 101 -16.91 -6.69 -0.28
C LEU A 101 -16.43 -7.66 -1.39
N HIS A 102 -16.16 -7.15 -2.60
CA HIS A 102 -15.71 -7.95 -3.73
C HIS A 102 -14.20 -7.84 -4.01
N ASN A 103 -13.49 -6.97 -3.29
CA ASN A 103 -12.04 -6.87 -3.36
C ASN A 103 -11.42 -8.00 -2.57
N GLU A 104 -10.72 -8.88 -3.28
CA GLU A 104 -10.02 -10.02 -2.67
C GLU A 104 -8.55 -9.72 -2.37
N PHE A 105 -7.95 -8.83 -3.15
CA PHE A 105 -6.55 -8.43 -3.01
C PHE A 105 -6.43 -7.18 -2.12
N PRO A 106 -5.43 -7.13 -1.22
CA PRO A 106 -5.10 -5.92 -0.48
C PRO A 106 -4.69 -4.76 -1.40
N ILE A 107 -5.27 -3.58 -1.16
CA ILE A 107 -5.04 -2.39 -1.97
C ILE A 107 -3.92 -1.56 -1.33
N PRO A 108 -2.75 -1.37 -1.97
CA PRO A 108 -1.68 -0.57 -1.41
C PRO A 108 -2.14 0.88 -1.20
N PHE A 109 -1.84 1.45 -0.04
CA PHE A 109 -2.31 2.79 0.33
C PHE A 109 -1.18 3.74 0.70
N MET A 110 -0.34 3.35 1.66
CA MET A 110 0.73 4.19 2.15
C MET A 110 1.93 3.35 2.58
N ARG A 111 3.15 3.86 2.38
CA ARG A 111 4.34 3.38 3.07
C ARG A 111 4.88 4.45 4.00
N ILE A 112 5.16 4.08 5.25
CA ILE A 112 5.94 4.88 6.19
C ILE A 112 7.35 4.30 6.25
N ALA A 113 8.35 5.14 6.01
CA ALA A 113 9.76 4.78 6.09
C ALA A 113 10.48 5.75 7.04
N ILE A 114 11.17 5.19 8.02
CA ILE A 114 11.89 5.91 9.07
C ILE A 114 13.37 5.61 8.91
N SER A 115 14.21 6.64 8.98
CA SER A 115 15.66 6.45 8.98
C SER A 115 16.11 5.67 10.21
N SER A 116 17.15 4.84 10.08
CA SER A 116 17.74 4.14 11.24
C SER A 116 18.23 5.10 12.33
N ASP A 117 18.66 6.30 11.94
CA ASP A 117 19.26 7.30 12.82
C ASP A 117 18.22 8.32 13.33
N PHE A 118 16.94 8.09 13.05
CA PHE A 118 15.87 9.00 13.45
C PHE A 118 15.70 9.00 14.97
N SER A 119 15.95 10.16 15.59
CA SER A 119 15.71 10.39 17.01
C SER A 119 14.70 11.52 17.22
N ARG A 120 13.63 11.27 18.00
CA ARG A 120 12.59 12.26 18.34
C ARG A 120 11.89 11.94 19.65
N LYS A 121 10.87 12.75 19.97
CA LYS A 121 10.10 12.72 21.23
C LYS A 121 9.60 11.31 21.56
N ILE A 122 9.83 10.94 22.81
CA ILE A 122 9.30 9.72 23.42
C ILE A 122 7.77 9.80 23.43
N TYR A 123 7.13 8.70 23.03
CA TYR A 123 5.70 8.49 23.08
C TYR A 123 5.21 8.55 24.52
N ASN A 124 4.32 9.50 24.79
CA ASN A 124 3.64 9.60 26.08
C ASN A 124 2.25 8.99 25.96
N SER A 125 2.04 7.85 26.63
CA SER A 125 0.73 7.19 26.72
C SER A 125 -0.25 8.04 27.54
N LYS A 126 -0.85 9.06 26.91
CA LYS A 126 -1.84 9.94 27.55
C LYS A 126 -3.27 9.37 27.51
N SER A 127 -3.50 8.21 26.88
CA SER A 127 -4.85 7.69 26.62
C SER A 127 -4.89 6.16 26.64
N ARG A 128 -5.56 5.56 27.63
CA ARG A 128 -5.92 4.12 27.69
C ARG A 128 -6.86 3.66 26.55
N LYS A 129 -7.19 4.52 25.58
CA LYS A 129 -8.21 4.28 24.54
C LYS A 129 -7.64 4.13 23.12
N ASN A 130 -6.32 4.21 22.94
CA ASN A 130 -5.69 4.01 21.64
C ASN A 130 -5.27 2.55 21.47
N ILE A 131 -5.46 2.01 20.27
CA ILE A 131 -4.76 0.78 19.86
C ILE A 131 -3.31 1.17 19.60
N LEU A 132 -2.37 0.39 20.12
CA LEU A 132 -0.94 0.59 19.84
C LEU A 132 -0.54 -0.31 18.68
N PHE A 133 0.10 0.29 17.68
CA PHE A 133 0.79 -0.41 16.60
C PHE A 133 2.27 -0.06 16.73
N ASP A 134 3.06 -0.99 17.27
CA ASP A 134 4.51 -0.84 17.40
C ASP A 134 5.20 -1.43 16.17
N MET A 135 6.03 -0.62 15.52
CA MET A 135 6.87 -1.06 14.42
C MET A 135 8.09 -1.87 14.91
N GLU A 136 8.31 -1.94 16.23
CA GLU A 136 9.41 -2.68 16.86
C GLU A 136 10.76 -2.33 16.22
N ASP A 137 11.50 -3.34 15.74
CA ASP A 137 12.77 -3.17 15.04
C ASP A 137 12.60 -2.69 13.59
N ALA A 138 11.44 -2.93 12.95
CA ALA A 138 11.18 -2.50 11.58
C ALA A 138 11.20 -0.97 11.45
N ASN A 139 11.83 -0.47 10.39
CA ASN A 139 11.84 0.95 10.06
C ASN A 139 10.99 1.26 8.81
N VAL A 140 10.36 0.25 8.22
CA VAL A 140 9.36 0.38 7.16
C VAL A 140 8.06 -0.30 7.55
N ALA A 141 6.94 0.40 7.32
CA ALA A 141 5.59 -0.14 7.37
C ALA A 141 4.85 0.16 6.05
N GLU A 142 4.40 -0.87 5.36
CA GLU A 142 3.57 -0.76 4.15
C GLU A 142 2.12 -1.12 4.48
N PHE A 143 1.24 -0.13 4.38
CA PHE A 143 -0.17 -0.21 4.71
C PHE A 143 -1.00 -0.52 3.46
N TYR A 144 -1.81 -1.56 3.56
CA TYR A 144 -2.75 -1.99 2.53
C TYR A 144 -4.18 -1.93 3.08
N LEU A 145 -5.09 -1.31 2.33
CA LEU A 145 -6.51 -1.26 2.64
C LEU A 145 -7.15 -2.60 2.23
N THR A 146 -7.94 -3.17 3.15
CA THR A 146 -8.68 -4.40 2.91
C THR A 146 -10.11 -4.27 3.43
N HIS A 147 -11.01 -5.10 2.93
CA HIS A 147 -12.32 -5.25 3.54
C HIS A 147 -12.17 -5.82 4.96
N ILE A 148 -13.11 -5.51 5.87
CA ILE A 148 -13.04 -5.97 7.27
C ILE A 148 -12.94 -7.51 7.39
N ASP A 149 -13.58 -8.23 6.47
CA ASP A 149 -13.60 -9.70 6.42
C ASP A 149 -12.37 -10.32 5.74
N PHE A 150 -11.41 -9.52 5.28
CA PHE A 150 -10.18 -10.04 4.69
C PHE A 150 -9.47 -10.96 5.69
N ASN A 151 -8.88 -12.05 5.22
CA ASN A 151 -8.09 -12.94 6.05
C ASN A 151 -6.85 -13.36 5.26
N TYR A 152 -5.68 -12.93 5.73
CA TYR A 152 -4.43 -13.17 5.03
C TYR A 152 -4.12 -14.67 4.86
N GLU A 153 -4.37 -15.51 5.86
CA GLU A 153 -4.11 -16.95 5.75
C GLU A 153 -4.95 -17.61 4.66
N ARG A 154 -6.26 -17.29 4.61
CA ARG A 154 -7.17 -17.77 3.57
C ARG A 154 -6.74 -17.26 2.20
N PHE A 155 -6.34 -15.99 2.12
CA PHE A 155 -5.81 -15.38 0.90
C PHE A 155 -4.53 -16.10 0.44
N ALA A 156 -3.57 -16.33 1.33
CA ALA A 156 -2.29 -16.98 1.03
C ALA A 156 -2.45 -18.44 0.62
N ARG A 157 -3.38 -19.18 1.25
CA ARG A 157 -3.72 -20.54 0.83
C ARG A 157 -4.33 -20.59 -0.56
N LYS A 158 -5.19 -19.62 -0.87
CA LYS A 158 -5.83 -19.50 -2.18
C LYS A 158 -4.84 -19.08 -3.27
N TRP A 159 -4.01 -18.08 -2.96
CA TRP A 159 -3.11 -17.40 -3.88
C TRP A 159 -1.66 -17.37 -3.37
N PRO A 160 -0.96 -18.51 -3.25
CA PRO A 160 0.35 -18.56 -2.62
C PRO A 160 1.40 -17.68 -3.31
N THR A 161 1.49 -17.75 -4.63
CA THR A 161 2.45 -16.95 -5.42
C THR A 161 2.16 -15.46 -5.35
N ILE A 162 0.90 -15.06 -5.53
CA ILE A 162 0.49 -13.65 -5.43
C ILE A 162 0.72 -13.15 -3.99
N SER A 163 0.44 -13.97 -2.98
CA SER A 163 0.69 -13.63 -1.58
C SER A 163 2.17 -13.41 -1.29
N LEU A 164 3.04 -14.29 -1.80
CA LEU A 164 4.48 -14.07 -1.73
C LEU A 164 4.89 -12.77 -2.41
N LYS A 165 4.36 -12.50 -3.59
CA LYS A 165 4.64 -11.27 -4.33
C LYS A 165 4.14 -10.02 -3.59
N LEU A 166 2.99 -10.09 -2.93
CA LEU A 166 2.46 -9.01 -2.10
C LEU A 166 3.43 -8.67 -0.95
N MET A 167 4.07 -9.68 -0.35
CA MET A 167 5.07 -9.47 0.70
C MET A 167 6.38 -8.92 0.16
N VAL A 168 6.89 -9.45 -0.97
CA VAL A 168 8.28 -9.21 -1.38
C VAL A 168 8.45 -8.12 -2.44
N ALA A 169 7.40 -7.75 -3.17
CA ALA A 169 7.45 -6.63 -4.09
C ALA A 169 7.58 -5.31 -3.33
N LEU A 170 8.36 -4.37 -3.86
CA LEU A 170 8.45 -3.02 -3.32
C LEU A 170 7.10 -2.30 -3.43
N PHE A 171 6.78 -1.44 -2.47
CA PHE A 171 5.52 -0.69 -2.45
C PHE A 171 5.27 0.10 -3.76
N GLU A 172 6.30 0.69 -4.35
CA GLU A 172 6.21 1.46 -5.59
C GLU A 172 5.86 0.61 -6.81
N PHE A 173 6.19 -0.68 -6.80
CA PHE A 173 5.93 -1.59 -7.92
C PHE A 173 4.46 -1.56 -8.33
N PHE A 174 3.56 -1.43 -7.35
CA PHE A 174 2.11 -1.39 -7.54
C PHE A 174 1.58 -0.15 -8.26
N ALA A 175 2.43 0.85 -8.54
CA ALA A 175 2.09 1.97 -9.41
C ALA A 175 3.01 2.08 -10.62
N THR A 176 4.31 1.81 -10.44
CA THR A 176 5.32 2.04 -11.48
C THR A 176 5.45 0.87 -12.46
N ASN A 177 4.97 -0.32 -12.08
CA ASN A 177 5.25 -1.58 -12.77
C ASN A 177 6.77 -1.81 -12.99
N ASN A 178 7.59 -1.29 -12.07
CA ASN A 178 9.04 -1.40 -12.15
C ASN A 178 9.61 -1.99 -10.87
N LEU A 179 10.58 -2.89 -11.05
CA LEU A 179 11.41 -3.44 -9.99
C LEU A 179 12.75 -2.68 -10.04
N LEU A 180 12.75 -1.43 -9.57
CA LEU A 180 13.91 -0.53 -9.71
C LEU A 180 15.11 -0.89 -8.80
N THR A 181 14.96 -1.79 -7.84
CA THR A 181 16.03 -2.17 -6.90
C THR A 181 15.90 -3.62 -6.43
N ASP A 182 17.01 -4.16 -5.95
CA ASP A 182 17.20 -5.57 -5.61
C ASP A 182 16.19 -6.07 -4.56
N ASN A 183 15.14 -6.77 -5.02
CA ASN A 183 14.13 -7.44 -4.17
C ASN A 183 14.78 -8.35 -3.10
N ASN A 184 16.05 -8.74 -3.27
CA ASN A 184 16.77 -9.62 -2.37
C ASN A 184 16.82 -9.13 -0.92
N ASN A 185 16.84 -7.82 -0.67
CA ASN A 185 16.90 -7.34 0.72
C ASN A 185 15.55 -7.46 1.42
N LYS A 186 14.44 -7.14 0.74
CA LYS A 186 13.09 -7.28 1.33
C LYS A 186 12.73 -8.75 1.53
N PHE A 187 13.04 -9.60 0.54
CA PHE A 187 12.75 -11.03 0.56
C PHE A 187 13.26 -11.75 1.82
N LYS A 188 14.49 -11.43 2.27
CA LYS A 188 15.14 -12.03 3.45
C LYS A 188 14.35 -11.83 4.76
N TYR A 189 13.49 -10.83 4.85
CA TYR A 189 12.69 -10.58 6.05
C TYR A 189 11.44 -11.45 6.14
N PHE A 190 10.91 -11.88 4.99
CA PHE A 190 9.69 -12.70 4.91
C PHE A 190 10.00 -14.18 4.75
N ILE A 191 11.14 -14.51 4.14
CA ILE A 191 11.65 -15.88 4.00
C ILE A 191 13.15 -15.85 4.37
N PRO A 192 13.49 -15.90 5.67
CA PRO A 192 14.87 -15.96 6.09
C PRO A 192 15.47 -17.34 5.77
N SER A 193 16.77 -17.36 5.52
CA SER A 193 17.52 -18.58 5.14
C SER A 193 17.59 -19.63 6.25
N ASP A 194 17.28 -19.26 7.49
CA ASP A 194 17.19 -20.15 8.65
C ASP A 194 15.86 -20.91 8.73
N GLY A 195 14.94 -20.68 7.78
CA GLY A 195 13.62 -21.32 7.73
C GLY A 195 12.62 -20.76 8.74
N GLY A 196 12.96 -19.72 9.50
CA GLY A 196 12.05 -19.10 10.46
C GLY A 196 10.91 -18.35 9.75
N VAL A 197 9.67 -18.81 9.87
CA VAL A 197 8.53 -18.01 9.41
C VAL A 197 8.34 -16.83 10.37
N ARG A 198 8.67 -15.62 9.92
CA ARG A 198 8.34 -14.40 10.67
C ARG A 198 6.93 -13.98 10.27
N ALA A 199 6.01 -13.92 11.23
CA ALA A 199 4.71 -13.28 11.01
C ALA A 199 4.98 -11.77 10.94
N VAL A 200 4.96 -11.22 9.74
CA VAL A 200 5.32 -9.80 9.50
C VAL A 200 4.12 -8.92 9.17
N ALA A 201 2.93 -9.51 9.30
CA ALA A 201 1.65 -8.91 8.97
C ALA A 201 0.87 -8.56 10.24
N GLU A 202 0.73 -7.27 10.50
CA GLU A 202 -0.16 -6.75 11.53
C GLU A 202 -1.48 -6.30 10.89
N GLU A 203 -2.58 -6.45 11.62
CA GLU A 203 -3.89 -6.00 11.19
C GLU A 203 -4.58 -5.17 12.25
N PHE A 204 -5.18 -4.05 11.85
CA PHE A 204 -6.09 -3.34 12.74
C PHE A 204 -7.27 -2.73 11.99
N ILE A 205 -8.40 -2.73 12.68
CA ILE A 205 -9.66 -2.24 12.16
C ILE A 205 -9.63 -0.72 12.14
N VAL A 206 -9.81 -0.14 10.95
CA VAL A 206 -9.96 1.31 10.79
C VAL A 206 -11.40 1.70 11.09
N ASN A 207 -12.35 0.94 10.52
CA ASN A 207 -13.79 1.14 10.71
C ASN A 207 -14.58 -0.12 10.34
N ASN A 208 -15.92 -0.03 10.37
CA ASN A 208 -16.80 -1.19 10.18
C ASN A 208 -16.67 -1.86 8.80
N GLY A 209 -16.16 -1.17 7.77
CA GLY A 209 -16.03 -1.73 6.42
C GLY A 209 -14.58 -1.99 5.99
N MET A 210 -13.61 -1.64 6.82
CA MET A 210 -12.20 -1.56 6.39
C MET A 210 -11.21 -1.77 7.52
N LYS A 211 -10.15 -2.51 7.22
CA LYS A 211 -8.97 -2.65 8.07
C LYS A 211 -7.69 -2.47 7.27
N PHE A 212 -6.61 -2.18 7.99
CA PHE A 212 -5.27 -2.25 7.41
C PHE A 212 -4.71 -3.65 7.56
N TYR A 213 -4.08 -4.13 6.50
CA TYR A 213 -3.09 -5.20 6.51
C TYR A 213 -1.72 -4.53 6.31
N ILE A 214 -0.73 -4.87 7.14
CA ILE A 214 0.52 -4.10 7.20
C ILE A 214 1.72 -5.02 7.11
N ASN A 215 2.55 -4.85 6.09
CA ASN A 215 3.86 -5.50 6.03
C ASN A 215 4.89 -4.64 6.76
N LEU A 216 5.61 -5.23 7.71
CA LEU A 216 6.76 -4.62 8.36
C LEU A 216 8.07 -5.16 7.78
N TYR A 217 9.14 -4.36 7.72
CA TYR A 217 10.50 -4.87 7.47
C TYR A 217 11.53 -3.81 7.84
N ASN A 218 12.79 -4.22 7.92
CA ASN A 218 13.90 -3.31 8.12
C ASN A 218 14.62 -3.04 6.78
N ASN A 219 14.84 -1.78 6.45
CA ASN A 219 15.67 -1.36 5.34
C ASN A 219 16.85 -0.53 5.88
N PRO A 220 18.05 -1.11 5.97
CA PRO A 220 19.22 -0.43 6.52
C PRO A 220 19.73 0.73 5.65
N GLU A 221 19.30 0.80 4.38
CA GLU A 221 19.71 1.86 3.46
C GLU A 221 18.89 3.15 3.63
N LEU A 222 17.86 3.13 4.48
CA LEU A 222 17.07 4.31 4.80
C LEU A 222 17.84 5.26 5.70
N ILE A 223 18.42 6.28 5.08
CA ILE A 223 19.11 7.40 5.72
C ILE A 223 18.29 8.70 5.63
N GLY A 224 18.59 9.66 6.51
CA GLY A 224 18.02 11.00 6.53
C GLY A 224 17.30 11.36 7.84
N GLU A 225 16.82 12.59 7.93
CA GLU A 225 16.25 13.15 9.17
C GLU A 225 14.71 13.17 9.19
N LYS A 226 14.06 13.07 8.03
CA LYS A 226 12.60 13.12 7.90
C LYS A 226 11.99 11.73 7.78
N ILE A 227 10.82 11.54 8.38
CA ILE A 227 9.99 10.36 8.13
C ILE A 227 9.39 10.49 6.73
N LYS A 228 9.47 9.46 5.91
CA LYS A 228 8.89 9.47 4.56
C LYS A 228 7.52 8.81 4.58
N ALA A 229 6.50 9.51 4.10
CA ALA A 229 5.20 8.94 3.76
C ALA A 229 5.08 8.88 2.23
N THR A 230 4.95 7.68 1.68
CA THR A 230 4.77 7.46 0.24
C THR A 230 3.35 7.01 -0.05
N PHE A 231 2.68 7.69 -0.97
CA PHE A 231 1.37 7.30 -1.50
C PHE A 231 1.50 6.89 -2.97
N ILE A 232 0.59 6.05 -3.46
CA ILE A 232 0.61 5.63 -4.86
C ILE A 232 -0.80 5.61 -5.46
N GLU A 233 -0.89 5.77 -6.77
CA GLU A 233 -2.08 5.35 -7.52
C GLU A 233 -2.20 3.82 -7.53
N ASN A 234 -3.36 3.29 -7.15
CA ASN A 234 -3.52 1.88 -6.82
C ASN A 234 -4.62 1.17 -7.64
N GLU A 235 -5.27 1.84 -8.58
CA GLU A 235 -6.30 1.26 -9.47
C GLU A 235 -5.86 -0.04 -10.17
N PHE A 236 -4.57 -0.15 -10.49
CA PHE A 236 -3.99 -1.29 -11.20
C PHE A 236 -3.23 -2.27 -10.30
N ALA A 237 -3.26 -2.11 -8.98
CA ALA A 237 -2.48 -2.92 -8.06
C ALA A 237 -2.75 -4.43 -8.25
N ASP A 238 -4.02 -4.85 -8.34
CA ASP A 238 -4.39 -6.26 -8.58
C ASP A 238 -3.82 -6.81 -9.89
N ALA A 239 -3.88 -6.01 -10.95
CA ALA A 239 -3.37 -6.38 -12.27
C ALA A 239 -1.83 -6.52 -12.21
N LEU A 240 -1.15 -5.57 -11.56
CA LEU A 240 0.30 -5.59 -11.38
C LEU A 240 0.74 -6.69 -10.43
N LEU A 241 -0.11 -7.12 -9.51
CA LEU A 241 0.16 -8.26 -8.64
C LEU A 241 0.05 -9.59 -9.41
N GLY A 242 -1.05 -9.81 -10.15
CA GLY A 242 -1.33 -11.10 -10.78
C GLY A 242 -0.77 -11.32 -12.19
N LEU A 243 -0.65 -10.29 -13.03
CA LEU A 243 -0.29 -10.45 -14.45
C LEU A 243 1.21 -10.62 -14.76
N PRO A 244 2.15 -10.01 -14.02
CA PRO A 244 3.57 -10.17 -14.33
C PRO A 244 4.02 -11.62 -14.25
N LEU A 245 4.96 -11.95 -15.14
CA LEU A 245 5.49 -13.30 -15.28
C LEU A 245 6.38 -13.65 -14.08
N ILE A 246 6.21 -14.87 -13.59
CA ILE A 246 7.08 -15.49 -12.60
C ILE A 246 7.73 -16.72 -13.22
N GLY A 247 8.98 -16.98 -12.82
CA GLY A 247 9.69 -18.20 -13.20
C GLY A 247 9.27 -19.36 -12.29
N TYR A 248 8.92 -20.48 -12.90
CA TYR A 248 8.65 -21.74 -12.22
C TYR A 248 9.49 -22.85 -12.84
N GLU A 249 10.22 -23.60 -12.03
CA GLU A 249 10.94 -24.79 -12.48
C GLU A 249 9.96 -25.96 -12.64
N ASN A 250 9.79 -26.44 -13.87
CA ASN A 250 8.93 -27.57 -14.16
C ASN A 250 9.57 -28.91 -13.74
N GLU A 251 8.81 -30.01 -13.86
CA GLU A 251 9.27 -31.37 -13.51
C GLU A 251 10.53 -31.83 -14.27
N LYS A 252 10.90 -31.13 -15.36
CA LYS A 252 12.08 -31.40 -16.17
C LYS A 252 13.26 -30.48 -15.83
N GLY A 253 13.16 -29.68 -14.76
CA GLY A 253 14.19 -28.71 -14.35
C GLY A 253 14.28 -27.46 -15.24
N LYS A 254 13.28 -27.21 -16.09
CA LYS A 254 13.26 -26.04 -16.97
C LYS A 254 12.41 -24.93 -16.37
N VAL A 255 12.95 -23.71 -16.36
CA VAL A 255 12.19 -22.52 -15.95
C VAL A 255 11.20 -22.14 -17.04
N GLU A 256 9.92 -22.15 -16.69
CA GLU A 256 8.81 -21.63 -17.48
C GLU A 256 8.33 -20.31 -16.90
N MET A 257 7.98 -19.35 -17.76
CA MET A 257 7.51 -18.03 -17.35
C MET A 257 6.00 -17.94 -17.55
N ILE A 258 5.24 -17.89 -16.45
CA ILE A 258 3.79 -17.75 -16.48
C ILE A 258 3.33 -16.59 -15.58
N PRO A 259 2.21 -15.92 -15.88
CA PRO A 259 1.60 -14.95 -14.96
C PRO A 259 1.36 -15.55 -13.57
N ALA A 260 1.62 -14.77 -12.52
CA ALA A 260 1.41 -15.19 -11.13
C ALA A 260 -0.01 -15.72 -10.86
N TYR A 261 -1.04 -15.13 -11.50
CA TYR A 261 -2.41 -15.61 -11.35
C TYR A 261 -2.64 -16.98 -12.00
N GLN A 262 -2.00 -17.28 -13.14
CA GLN A 262 -2.17 -18.56 -13.81
C GLN A 262 -1.58 -19.70 -12.99
N GLU A 263 -0.47 -19.43 -12.32
CA GLU A 263 0.11 -20.36 -11.35
C GLU A 263 -0.86 -20.61 -10.18
N GLY A 264 -1.48 -19.56 -9.62
CA GLY A 264 -2.50 -19.74 -8.59
C GLY A 264 -3.72 -20.54 -9.06
N LEU A 265 -4.13 -20.37 -10.34
CA LEU A 265 -5.24 -21.11 -10.93
C LEU A 265 -4.92 -22.59 -11.24
N SER A 266 -3.65 -22.94 -11.47
CA SER A 266 -3.26 -24.33 -11.73
C SER A 266 -3.34 -25.20 -10.48
N ARG A 267 -3.18 -24.60 -9.29
CA ARG A 267 -3.23 -25.28 -7.99
C ARG A 267 -4.63 -25.74 -7.60
N ASP A 268 -4.71 -26.77 -6.75
CA ASP A 268 -5.97 -27.26 -6.20
C ASP A 268 -6.39 -26.50 -4.94
N THR A 269 -6.55 -25.18 -5.07
CA THR A 269 -6.90 -24.26 -3.97
C THR A 269 -8.29 -23.63 -4.14
N MET A 270 -8.93 -23.86 -5.29
CA MET A 270 -10.18 -23.23 -5.71
C MET A 270 -11.04 -24.17 -6.56
N SER A 271 -12.36 -23.99 -6.51
CA SER A 271 -13.28 -24.72 -7.38
C SER A 271 -13.11 -24.35 -8.85
N LYS A 272 -13.55 -25.22 -9.76
CA LYS A 272 -13.51 -24.96 -11.22
C LYS A 272 -14.28 -23.70 -11.63
N GLU A 273 -15.40 -23.42 -10.98
CA GLU A 273 -16.20 -22.22 -11.23
C GLU A 273 -15.45 -20.95 -10.81
N GLU A 274 -14.85 -20.99 -9.61
CA GLU A 274 -14.06 -19.89 -9.08
C GLU A 274 -12.82 -19.61 -9.94
N LYS A 275 -12.14 -20.66 -10.43
CA LYS A 275 -11.02 -20.51 -11.36
C LYS A 275 -11.43 -19.78 -12.64
N ARG A 276 -12.56 -20.17 -13.27
CA ARG A 276 -13.10 -19.51 -14.46
C ARG A 276 -13.46 -18.04 -14.21
N LYS A 277 -14.05 -17.74 -13.05
CA LYS A 277 -14.37 -16.37 -12.64
C LYS A 277 -13.10 -15.51 -12.54
N TRP A 278 -12.04 -16.04 -11.95
CA TRP A 278 -10.78 -15.33 -11.80
C TRP A 278 -10.01 -15.18 -13.11
N GLU A 279 -9.98 -16.21 -13.94
CA GLU A 279 -9.43 -16.12 -15.29
C GLU A 279 -10.08 -14.99 -16.09
N TYR A 280 -11.42 -14.93 -16.09
CA TYR A 280 -12.17 -13.84 -16.73
C TYR A 280 -11.81 -12.46 -16.16
N ARG A 281 -11.71 -12.33 -14.83
CA ARG A 281 -11.34 -11.07 -14.17
C ARG A 281 -9.93 -10.62 -14.56
N PHE A 282 -8.94 -11.51 -14.53
CA PHE A 282 -7.57 -11.18 -14.91
C PHE A 282 -7.43 -10.84 -16.39
N ASN A 283 -8.16 -11.53 -17.28
CA ASN A 283 -8.21 -11.16 -18.69
C ASN A 283 -8.75 -9.73 -18.89
N LYS A 284 -9.85 -9.37 -18.21
CA LYS A 284 -10.38 -7.99 -18.24
C LYS A 284 -9.39 -6.97 -17.68
N MET A 285 -8.71 -7.31 -16.58
CA MET A 285 -7.69 -6.45 -15.98
C MET A 285 -6.52 -6.23 -16.94
N ARG A 286 -6.07 -7.27 -17.64
CA ARG A 286 -5.03 -7.18 -18.67
C ARG A 286 -5.43 -6.22 -19.79
N ASP A 287 -6.62 -6.40 -20.37
CA ASP A 287 -7.11 -5.55 -21.45
C ASP A 287 -7.25 -4.08 -21.04
N LYS A 288 -7.65 -3.83 -19.78
CA LYS A 288 -7.70 -2.47 -19.22
C LYS A 288 -6.29 -1.91 -19.03
N LEU A 289 -5.39 -2.66 -18.40
CA LEU A 289 -4.02 -2.25 -18.11
C LEU A 289 -3.25 -1.91 -19.40
N GLU A 290 -3.31 -2.78 -20.41
CA GLU A 290 -2.64 -2.56 -21.70
C GLU A 290 -3.13 -1.29 -22.40
N ARG A 291 -4.43 -1.03 -22.35
CA ARG A 291 -5.04 0.17 -22.93
C ARG A 291 -4.52 1.43 -22.25
N GLU A 292 -4.45 1.43 -20.93
CA GLU A 292 -3.95 2.60 -20.17
C GLU A 292 -2.44 2.79 -20.35
N ILE A 293 -1.64 1.72 -20.40
CA ILE A 293 -0.21 1.79 -20.76
C ILE A 293 -0.05 2.44 -22.14
N ARG A 294 -0.84 2.03 -23.14
CA ARG A 294 -0.80 2.63 -24.50
C ARG A 294 -1.16 4.11 -24.47
N LYS A 295 -2.14 4.54 -23.67
CA LYS A 295 -2.51 5.95 -23.53
C LYS A 295 -1.36 6.77 -22.94
N VAL A 296 -0.78 6.31 -21.83
CA VAL A 296 0.33 7.02 -21.16
C VAL A 296 1.53 7.17 -22.11
N LYS A 297 1.91 6.10 -22.82
CA LYS A 297 3.02 6.13 -23.80
C LYS A 297 2.77 7.09 -24.97
N ARG A 298 1.52 7.23 -25.43
CA ARG A 298 1.16 8.21 -26.48
C ARG A 298 1.27 9.64 -25.95
N SER A 299 0.77 9.90 -24.75
CA SER A 299 0.85 11.23 -24.14
C SER A 299 2.29 11.67 -23.86
N SER A 300 3.17 10.75 -23.44
CA SER A 300 4.60 11.06 -23.28
C SER A 300 5.28 11.37 -24.61
N PHE A 301 4.96 10.63 -25.68
CA PHE A 301 5.53 10.86 -27.01
C PHE A 301 5.12 12.22 -27.62
N ILE A 302 3.87 12.63 -27.43
CA ILE A 302 3.37 13.94 -27.90
C ILE A 302 4.10 15.07 -27.16
N LYS A 303 4.22 15.00 -25.83
CA LYS A 303 4.95 16.02 -25.04
C LYS A 303 6.42 16.17 -25.44
N SER A 304 7.09 15.09 -25.83
CA SER A 304 8.47 15.16 -26.32
C SER A 304 8.61 15.80 -27.72
N ASN A 305 7.54 15.80 -28.53
CA ASN A 305 7.55 16.40 -29.88
C ASN A 305 7.05 17.85 -29.93
N GLU A 306 6.39 18.34 -28.87
CA GLU A 306 6.02 19.76 -28.71
C GLU A 306 7.18 20.63 -28.18
N ILE A 307 8.32 20.00 -27.84
CA ILE A 307 9.54 20.67 -27.35
C ILE A 307 10.59 20.83 -28.49
N ILE A 308 10.21 20.56 -29.75
CA ILE A 308 11.05 20.77 -30.94
C ILE A 308 10.57 22.01 -31.70
#